data_AF-A0A7C3K7N6-F1
#
_entry.id   AF-A0A7C3K7N6-F1
#
_cell.length_a   1.000
_cell.length_b   1.000
_cell.length_c   1.000
_cell.angle_alpha   90.00
_cell.angle_beta   90.00
_cell.angle_gamma   90.00
#
_symmetry.space_group_name_H-M   'P 1'
#
loop_
_entity.id
_entity.type
_entity.pdbx_description
1 polymer ?
#
loop_
_entity_poly.entity_id
_entity_poly.type
_entity_poly.pdbx_seq_one_letter_code
_entity_poly.pdbx_strand_id
1 'polypeptide(L)' 'MRTRTNVAILLTVVVLTAGCQRTARQPGPTAGPMDAQVVEVIAKEFAFEPTEMRVKPGMVTFKVKNEGTVEHEFMIE' A
#
# COMPACT_ATOMS: atom_id res chain seq x y z
N MET A 1 -16.00 42.27 -53.88
CA MET A 1 -15.75 43.45 -53.01
C MET A 1 -16.97 43.65 -52.10
N ARG A 2 -16.86 43.33 -50.80
CA ARG A 2 -17.74 43.68 -49.66
C ARG A 2 -17.10 43.08 -48.39
N THR A 3 -16.08 43.73 -47.81
CA THR A 3 -16.12 44.55 -46.57
C THR A 3 -16.77 43.81 -45.39
N ARG A 4 -15.99 43.17 -44.51
CA ARG A 4 -15.30 43.69 -43.30
C ARG A 4 -16.19 43.65 -42.05
N THR A 5 -15.53 43.56 -40.89
CA THR A 5 -15.99 44.01 -39.54
C THR A 5 -16.88 42.98 -38.83
N ASN A 6 -16.70 42.55 -37.57
CA ASN A 6 -15.69 42.82 -36.54
C ASN A 6 -16.11 42.14 -35.21
N VAL A 7 -15.14 42.07 -34.30
CA VAL A 7 -15.28 42.32 -32.85
C VAL A 7 -15.73 41.15 -31.95
N ALA A 8 -14.70 40.68 -31.23
CA ALA A 8 -14.76 39.96 -29.98
C ALA A 8 -15.54 40.73 -28.90
N ILE A 9 -16.54 40.08 -28.30
CA ILE A 9 -17.17 40.43 -27.02
C ILE A 9 -17.76 39.08 -26.52
N LEU A 10 -17.64 38.58 -25.30
CA LEU A 10 -17.52 39.15 -23.96
C LEU A 10 -16.62 38.25 -23.11
N LEU A 11 -15.75 38.88 -22.33
CA LEU A 11 -15.37 38.43 -21.00
C LEU A 11 -16.63 38.36 -20.13
N THR A 12 -17.06 37.16 -19.76
CA THR A 12 -17.95 36.96 -18.61
C THR A 12 -17.22 36.13 -17.57
N VAL A 13 -16.71 36.86 -16.58
CA VAL A 13 -16.21 36.35 -15.31
C VAL A 13 -17.35 35.58 -14.64
N VAL A 14 -17.30 34.26 -14.64
CA VAL A 14 -18.19 33.41 -13.85
C VAL A 14 -17.55 33.19 -12.48
N VAL A 15 -17.96 34.07 -11.57
CA VAL A 15 -18.33 33.84 -10.16
C VAL A 15 -17.59 32.69 -9.45
N LEU A 16 -16.83 33.08 -8.42
CA LEU A 16 -16.29 32.20 -7.38
C LEU A 16 -17.41 31.35 -6.76
N THR A 17 -17.49 30.07 -7.11
CA THR A 17 -18.14 29.03 -6.30
C THR A 17 -17.08 28.34 -5.46
N ALA A 18 -16.47 29.09 -4.55
CA ALA A 18 -15.63 28.53 -3.49
C ALA A 18 -16.55 28.05 -2.36
N GLY A 19 -16.74 26.74 -2.25
CA GLY A 19 -17.35 26.12 -1.07
C GLY A 19 -18.24 24.94 -1.42
N CYS A 20 -17.82 23.75 -1.02
CA CYS A 20 -18.54 22.47 -1.17
C CYS A 20 -18.41 21.75 -2.52
N GLN A 21 -17.23 21.79 -3.15
CA GLN A 21 -16.80 20.58 -3.85
C GLN A 21 -16.34 19.58 -2.79
N ARG A 22 -17.29 18.74 -2.35
CA ARG A 22 -16.98 17.47 -1.72
C ARG A 22 -16.21 16.68 -2.77
N THR A 23 -14.88 16.75 -2.74
CA THR A 23 -14.03 15.81 -3.46
C THR A 23 -14.46 14.43 -2.97
N ALA A 24 -15.26 13.73 -3.76
CA ALA A 24 -15.59 12.35 -3.49
C ALA A 24 -14.24 11.65 -3.38
N ARG A 25 -13.91 11.17 -2.18
CA ARG A 25 -12.70 10.40 -1.96
C ARG A 25 -12.82 9.18 -2.86
N GLN A 26 -12.05 9.18 -3.95
CA GLN A 26 -11.99 8.02 -4.83
C GLN A 26 -11.60 6.83 -3.95
N PRO A 27 -12.40 5.75 -3.92
CA PRO A 27 -12.03 4.56 -3.18
C PRO A 27 -10.62 4.17 -3.64
N GLY A 28 -9.70 4.06 -2.68
CA GLY A 28 -8.39 3.49 -2.98
C GLY A 28 -8.58 2.08 -3.54
N PRO A 29 -7.61 1.56 -4.31
CA PRO A 29 -7.69 0.19 -4.80
C PRO A 29 -8.00 -0.75 -3.63
N THR A 30 -9.08 -1.52 -3.77
CA THR A 30 -9.43 -2.57 -2.82
C THR A 30 -8.29 -3.58 -2.85
N ALA A 31 -7.61 -3.77 -1.71
CA ALA A 31 -6.59 -4.80 -1.60
C ALA A 31 -7.23 -6.16 -1.93
N GLY A 32 -6.77 -6.80 -2.99
CA GLY A 32 -7.15 -8.17 -3.31
C GLY A 32 -6.63 -9.14 -2.25
N PRO A 33 -7.06 -10.41 -2.29
CA PRO A 33 -6.51 -11.45 -1.43
C PRO A 33 -4.98 -11.44 -1.55
N MET A 34 -4.31 -11.20 -0.43
CA MET A 34 -2.86 -11.15 -0.37
C MET A 34 -2.39 -12.56 -0.04
N ASP A 35 -1.74 -13.22 -0.99
CA ASP A 35 -1.12 -14.53 -0.71
C ASP A 35 -0.08 -14.35 0.40
N ALA A 36 -0.24 -15.11 1.49
CA ALA A 36 0.66 -15.01 2.62
C ALA A 36 2.06 -15.49 2.22
N GLN A 37 3.08 -14.66 2.45
CA GLN A 37 4.46 -15.11 2.31
C GLN A 37 4.75 -16.13 3.41
N VAL A 38 5.10 -17.36 3.03
CA VAL A 38 5.51 -18.39 3.99
C VAL A 38 7.01 -18.32 4.20
N VAL A 39 7.43 -18.29 5.47
CA VAL A 39 8.84 -18.29 5.87
C VAL A 39 9.09 -19.47 6.81
N GLU A 40 10.06 -20.31 6.49
CA GLU A 40 10.45 -21.44 7.34
C GLU A 40 11.55 -21.00 8.30
N VAL A 41 11.40 -21.35 9.58
CA VAL A 41 12.35 -21.01 10.64
C VAL A 41 12.68 -22.28 11.41
N ILE A 42 13.96 -22.60 11.52
CA ILE A 42 14.46 -23.72 12.32
C ILE A 42 15.05 -23.16 13.60
N ALA A 43 14.49 -23.55 14.74
CA ALA A 43 15.06 -23.26 16.06
C ALA A 43 16.08 -24.35 16.43
N LYS A 44 17.28 -23.90 16.78
CA LYS A 44 18.38 -24.69 17.36
C LYS A 44 18.72 -24.12 18.73
N GLU A 45 19.49 -24.85 19.53
CA GLU A 45 19.79 -24.52 20.94
C GLU A 45 20.08 -23.06 21.26
N PHE A 46 20.78 -22.35 20.37
CA PHE A 46 21.13 -20.94 20.57
C PHE A 46 21.01 -20.10 19.29
N ALA A 47 20.23 -20.55 18.31
CA ALA A 47 20.14 -19.89 17.01
C ALA A 47 18.84 -20.21 16.26
N PHE A 48 18.48 -19.31 15.35
CA PHE A 48 17.48 -19.58 14.31
C PHE A 48 18.16 -19.65 12.95
N GLU A 49 17.64 -20.54 12.09
CA GLU A 49 18.00 -20.59 10.68
C GLU A 49 16.76 -20.30 9.81
N PRO A 50 16.83 -19.34 8.88
CA PRO A 50 17.95 -18.40 8.65
C PRO A 50 18.09 -17.35 9.78
N THR A 51 19.30 -16.81 9.95
CA THR A 51 19.59 -15.78 10.97
C THR A 51 19.05 -14.40 10.61
N GLU A 52 18.81 -14.14 9.32
CA GLU A 52 18.18 -12.93 8.81
C GLU A 52 17.10 -13.31 7.78
N MET A 53 15.94 -12.64 7.86
CA MET A 53 14.81 -12.85 6.97
C MET A 53 14.35 -11.52 6.38
N ARG A 54 14.15 -11.47 5.06
CA ARG A 54 13.54 -10.32 4.39
C ARG A 54 12.17 -10.72 3.87
N VAL A 55 11.15 -10.01 4.33
CA VAL A 55 9.76 -10.25 3.98
C VAL A 55 9.17 -9.05 3.27
N LYS A 56 8.23 -9.29 2.37
CA LYS A 56 7.47 -8.21 1.73
C LYS A 56 6.45 -7.66 2.72
N PRO A 57 6.13 -6.36 2.68
CA PRO A 57 5.00 -5.83 3.43
C PRO A 57 3.73 -6.60 3.08
N GLY A 58 2.96 -7.02 4.08
CA GLY A 58 1.75 -7.80 3.90
C GLY A 58 1.60 -8.93 4.90
N MET A 59 0.75 -9.90 4.57
CA MET A 59 0.55 -11.10 5.38
C MET A 59 1.76 -12.03 5.27
N VAL A 60 2.30 -12.44 6.42
CA VAL A 60 3.43 -13.37 6.52
C VAL A 60 3.04 -14.52 7.45
N THR A 61 3.35 -15.75 7.06
CA THR A 61 3.17 -16.96 7.88
C THR A 61 4.54 -17.56 8.19
N PHE A 62 4.91 -17.59 9.46
CA PHE A 62 6.13 -18.26 9.92
C PHE A 62 5.82 -19.72 10.26
N LYS A 63 6.53 -20.65 9.62
CA LYS A 63 6.52 -22.07 9.97
C LYS A 63 7.76 -22.36 10.79
N VAL A 64 7.59 -22.37 12.11
CA VAL A 64 8.69 -22.60 13.05
C VAL A 64 8.79 -24.08 13.38
N LYS A 65 9.98 -24.66 13.25
CA LYS A 65 10.29 -26.04 13.64
C LYS A 65 11.39 -26.02 14.69
N ASN A 66 11.14 -26.66 15.82
CA ASN A 66 12.18 -26.93 16.80
C ASN A 66 12.99 -28.18 16.39
N GLU A 67 14.28 -28.01 16.13
CA GLU A 67 15.25 -29.10 15.92
C GLU A 67 16.29 -29.20 17.05
N GLY A 68 16.10 -28.43 18.11
CA GLY A 68 16.89 -28.53 19.32
C GLY A 68 16.49 -29.69 20.23
N THR A 69 17.31 -29.88 21.26
CA THR A 69 17.11 -30.88 22.33
C THR A 69 16.22 -30.37 23.47
N VAL A 70 15.99 -29.05 23.56
CA VAL A 70 15.11 -28.40 24.54
C VAL A 70 14.03 -27.56 23.86
N GLU A 71 13.06 -27.08 24.64
CA GLU A 71 12.02 -26.16 24.18
C GLU A 71 12.60 -24.78 23.83
N HIS A 72 12.10 -24.20 22.74
CA HIS A 72 12.51 -22.88 22.25
C HIS A 72 11.31 -21.98 22.00
N GLU A 73 11.49 -20.69 22.24
CA GLU A 73 10.49 -19.65 21.99
C GLU A 73 10.90 -18.81 20.78
N PHE A 74 9.96 -18.55 19.87
CA PHE A 74 10.15 -17.67 18.72
C PHE A 74 9.29 -16.40 18.88
N MET A 75 9.94 -15.24 18.95
CA MET A 75 9.29 -13.94 19.15
C MET A 75 9.74 -12.94 18.07
N ILE A 76 8.82 -12.04 17.70
CA ILE A 76 9.05 -10.92 16.77
C ILE A 76 8.77 -9.63 17.55
N GLU A 77 9.67 -8.65 17.46
CA GLU A 77 9.56 -7.32 18.10
C GLU A 77 9.37 -6.20 17.08
#